data_AF-A0A7C4Z7Q0-F1
#
_entry.id   AF-A0A7C4Z7Q0-F1
#
_cell.length_a   1.000
_cell.length_b   1.000
_cell.length_c   1.000
_cell.angle_alpha   90.00
_cell.angle_beta   90.00
_cell.angle_gamma   90.00
#
_symmetry.space_group_name_H-M   'P 1'
#
loop_
_entity.id
_entity.type
_entity.pdbx_description
1 polymer ?
#
loop_
_entity_poly.entity_id
_entity_poly.type
_entity_poly.pdbx_seq_one_letter_code
_entity_poly.pdbx_strand_id
1 'polypeptide(L)'
;HVVVSFFDSYRAAAARLRKLGPEYQPLPEEQTSDQIGDFMRHLAQTAASFGLRVYTCAESADFSVYGVRPGKCIDDEYISEVFGIEVTHQKDPNQRKACRCVVSKDIGRYNTCLFGCQYCYANGRP
;
A
#
# COMPACT_ATOMS: atom_id res chain seq x y z
N HIS A 1 2.96 1.74 14.24
CA HIS A 1 3.19 0.91 13.05
C HIS A 1 2.75 1.69 11.82
N VAL A 2 3.47 1.58 10.70
CA VAL A 2 3.10 2.20 9.41
C VAL A 2 3.25 1.16 8.33
N VAL A 3 2.22 0.95 7.52
CA VAL A 3 2.28 0.07 6.35
C VAL A 3 2.14 0.94 5.10
N VAL A 4 3.08 0.80 4.17
CA VAL A 4 3.10 1.57 2.92
C VAL A 4 3.10 0.67 1.70
N SER A 5 2.63 1.22 0.58
CA SER A 5 2.74 0.62 -0.74
C SER A 5 2.93 1.73 -1.77
N PHE A 6 3.51 1.39 -2.91
CA PHE A 6 3.57 2.30 -4.05
C PHE A 6 2.29 2.20 -4.88
N PHE A 7 1.94 3.30 -5.54
CA PHE A 7 0.77 3.34 -6.42
C PHE A 7 1.09 2.62 -7.73
N ASP A 8 0.37 1.53 -7.99
CA ASP A 8 0.39 0.87 -9.29
C ASP A 8 -0.59 1.56 -10.24
N SER A 9 -0.08 2.08 -11.35
CA SER A 9 -0.91 2.64 -12.42
C SER A 9 -1.77 1.53 -13.05
N TYR A 10 -3.05 1.83 -13.29
CA TYR A 10 -3.96 0.93 -13.99
C TYR A 10 -4.80 1.70 -15.01
N ARG A 11 -5.30 0.99 -16.02
CA ARG A 11 -5.92 1.58 -17.23
C ARG A 11 -6.94 2.68 -16.94
N ALA A 12 -7.85 2.47 -16.00
CA ALA A 12 -8.91 3.44 -15.70
C ALA A 12 -8.40 4.65 -14.90
N ALA A 13 -7.48 4.49 -13.93
CA ALA A 13 -6.83 5.63 -13.29
C ALA A 13 -5.99 6.42 -14.28
N ALA A 14 -5.17 5.76 -15.11
CA ALA A 14 -4.35 6.44 -16.10
C ALA A 14 -5.19 7.32 -17.06
N ALA A 15 -6.33 6.81 -17.53
CA ALA A 15 -7.24 7.58 -18.40
C ALA A 15 -7.86 8.81 -17.72
N ARG A 16 -8.07 8.76 -16.40
CA ARG A 16 -8.59 9.87 -15.60
C ARG A 16 -7.52 10.88 -15.24
N LEU A 17 -6.36 10.41 -14.79
CA LEU A 17 -5.22 11.23 -14.42
C LEU A 17 -4.70 12.06 -15.60
N ARG A 18 -4.72 11.51 -16.84
CA ARG A 18 -4.40 12.29 -18.05
C ARG A 18 -5.30 13.51 -18.29
N LYS A 19 -6.49 13.57 -17.69
CA LYS A 19 -7.42 14.71 -17.82
C LYS A 19 -7.08 15.86 -16.88
N LEU A 20 -6.16 15.67 -15.93
CA LEU A 20 -5.71 16.71 -15.01
C LEU A 20 -4.86 17.79 -15.71
N GLY A 21 -4.54 17.62 -16.99
CA GLY A 21 -3.81 18.61 -17.77
C GLY A 21 -2.30 18.59 -17.46
N PRO A 22 -1.56 19.66 -17.85
CA PRO A 22 -0.10 19.69 -17.78
C PRO A 22 0.47 19.71 -16.36
N GLU A 23 -0.36 20.00 -15.34
CA GLU A 23 0.03 19.96 -13.93
C GLU A 23 0.25 18.52 -13.42
N TYR A 24 -0.43 17.55 -14.04
CA TYR A 24 -0.18 16.14 -13.71
C TYR A 24 1.06 15.64 -14.43
N GLN A 25 2.13 15.49 -13.66
CA GLN A 25 3.36 14.88 -14.11
C GLN A 25 3.43 13.47 -13.50
N PRO A 26 3.15 12.40 -14.27
CA PRO A 26 3.35 11.06 -13.77
C PRO A 26 4.82 10.89 -13.37
N LEU A 27 5.05 10.15 -12.29
CA LEU A 27 6.40 9.71 -11.98
C LEU A 27 6.94 8.94 -13.20
N PRO A 28 8.20 9.16 -13.60
CA PRO A 28 8.81 8.37 -14.67
C PRO A 28 8.64 6.88 -14.37
N GLU A 29 8.28 6.07 -15.36
CA GLU A 29 8.20 4.61 -15.20
C GLU A 29 9.56 4.03 -14.74
N GLU A 30 10.64 4.71 -15.13
CA GLU A 30 12.00 4.53 -14.63
C GLU A 30 12.25 5.43 -13.41
N GLN A 31 11.54 5.20 -12.30
CA GLN A 31 12.14 5.59 -11.03
C GLN A 31 13.38 4.71 -10.86
N THR A 32 14.57 5.31 -10.86
CA THR A 32 15.77 4.56 -10.54
C THR A 32 15.57 3.97 -9.14
N SER A 33 15.97 2.71 -8.95
CA SER A 33 15.94 2.01 -7.66
C SER A 33 16.40 2.88 -6.50
N ASP A 34 17.32 3.79 -6.79
CA ASP A 34 17.99 4.68 -5.86
C ASP A 34 17.06 5.76 -5.30
N GLN A 35 16.18 6.37 -6.12
CA GLN A 35 15.22 7.38 -5.62
C GLN A 35 14.19 6.77 -4.69
N ILE A 36 13.65 5.60 -5.04
CA ILE A 36 12.73 4.86 -4.19
C ILE A 36 13.45 4.42 -2.91
N GLY A 37 14.69 3.93 -3.02
CA GLY A 37 15.50 3.55 -1.89
C GLY A 37 15.75 4.70 -0.93
N ASP A 38 16.16 5.87 -1.44
CA ASP A 38 16.37 7.08 -0.66
C ASP A 38 15.08 7.56 0.02
N PHE A 39 13.95 7.52 -0.68
CA PHE A 39 12.65 7.84 -0.10
C PHE A 39 12.31 6.90 1.05
N MET A 40 12.45 5.59 0.85
CA MET A 40 12.18 4.58 1.88
C MET A 40 13.12 4.71 3.07
N ARG A 41 14.40 5.05 2.85
CA ARG A 41 15.36 5.36 3.91
C ARG A 41 14.90 6.53 4.78
N HIS A 42 14.57 7.66 4.15
CA HIS A 42 14.12 8.86 4.88
C HIS A 42 12.79 8.62 5.62
N LEU A 43 11.86 7.90 4.98
CA LEU A 43 10.60 7.52 5.60
C LEU A 43 10.81 6.65 6.84
N ALA A 44 11.68 5.63 6.76
CA ALA A 44 12.00 4.75 7.86
C ALA A 44 12.67 5.50 9.03
N GLN A 45 13.62 6.38 8.74
CA GLN A 45 14.29 7.22 9.73
C GLN A 45 13.31 8.16 10.45
N THR A 46 12.42 8.80 9.68
CA THR A 46 11.39 9.68 10.23
C THR A 46 10.42 8.90 11.11
N ALA A 47 9.91 7.76 10.65
CA ALA A 47 9.03 6.92 11.45
C ALA A 47 9.70 6.47 12.76
N ALA A 48 10.97 6.07 12.70
CA ALA A 48 11.74 5.65 13.86
C ALA A 48 11.89 6.75 14.92
N SER A 49 12.03 8.03 14.52
CA SER A 49 12.09 9.15 15.48
C SER A 49 10.77 9.36 16.25
N PHE A 50 9.66 8.79 15.76
CA PHE A 50 8.37 8.77 16.45
C PHE A 50 8.06 7.41 17.09
N GLY A 51 9.03 6.49 17.19
CA GLY A 51 8.81 5.14 17.72
C GLY A 51 7.95 4.25 16.82
N LEU A 52 7.83 4.59 15.53
CA LEU A 52 7.06 3.83 14.56
C LEU A 52 7.97 2.94 13.70
N ARG A 53 7.50 1.72 13.43
CA ARG A 53 8.12 0.79 12.47
C ARG A 53 7.39 0.84 11.13
N VAL A 54 8.15 0.85 10.03
CA VAL A 54 7.62 0.87 8.66
C VAL A 54 7.66 -0.53 8.05
N TYR A 55 6.60 -0.88 7.33
CA TYR A 55 6.47 -2.13 6.59
C TYR A 55 5.97 -1.88 5.17
N THR A 56 6.34 -2.75 4.23
CA THR A 56 5.78 -2.72 2.86
C THR A 56 4.63 -3.71 2.69
N CYS A 57 3.58 -3.30 1.97
CA CYS A 57 2.48 -4.18 1.58
C CYS A 57 2.65 -4.68 0.14
N ALA A 58 2.92 -5.97 -0.01
CA ALA A 58 2.96 -6.66 -1.31
C ALA A 58 3.98 -6.09 -2.32
N GLU A 59 5.01 -5.38 -1.83
CA GLU A 59 6.12 -4.90 -2.65
C GLU A 59 7.14 -6.01 -2.90
N SER A 60 7.64 -6.12 -4.13
CA SER A 60 8.66 -7.11 -4.50
C SER A 60 10.09 -6.64 -4.21
N ALA A 61 10.31 -5.33 -4.16
CA ALA A 61 11.61 -4.74 -3.86
C ALA A 61 11.97 -4.97 -2.38
N ASP A 62 13.25 -5.25 -2.12
CA ASP A 62 13.75 -5.41 -0.76
C ASP A 62 14.27 -4.07 -0.20
N PHE A 63 13.68 -3.65 0.92
CA PHE A 63 14.06 -2.45 1.66
C PHE A 63 14.60 -2.78 3.06
N SER A 64 14.97 -4.05 3.30
CA SER A 64 15.50 -4.53 4.57
C SER A 64 16.74 -3.77 5.03
N VAL A 65 17.55 -3.29 4.07
CA VAL A 65 18.72 -2.44 4.30
C VAL A 65 18.39 -1.13 5.03
N TYR A 66 17.15 -0.67 4.94
CA TYR A 66 16.64 0.53 5.62
C TYR A 66 15.82 0.20 6.88
N GLY A 67 15.82 -1.07 7.31
CA GLY A 67 14.99 -1.54 8.41
C GLY A 67 13.51 -1.73 8.06
N VAL A 68 13.14 -1.64 6.78
CA VAL A 68 11.76 -1.81 6.33
C VAL A 68 11.53 -3.26 5.90
N ARG A 69 10.59 -3.94 6.56
CA ARG A 69 10.27 -5.34 6.29
C ARG A 69 8.94 -5.47 5.55
N PRO A 70 8.71 -6.55 4.78
CA PRO A 70 7.38 -6.82 4.25
C PRO A 70 6.42 -7.14 5.40
N GLY A 71 5.24 -6.51 5.40
CA GLY A 71 4.22 -6.65 6.44
C GLY A 71 2.91 -7.24 5.94
N LYS A 72 1.93 -7.26 6.84
CA LYS A 72 0.55 -7.66 6.57
C LYS A 72 -0.36 -6.46 6.87
N CYS A 73 -1.30 -6.13 5.99
CA CYS A 73 -2.34 -5.14 6.31
C CYS A 73 -3.38 -5.72 7.27
N ILE A 74 -3.70 -7.01 7.11
CA ILE A 74 -4.46 -7.80 8.06
C ILE A 74 -3.46 -8.76 8.71
N ASP A 75 -2.95 -8.36 9.86
CA ASP A 75 -1.83 -8.99 10.56
C ASP A 75 -2.32 -9.74 11.80
N ASP A 76 -2.29 -11.06 11.73
CA ASP A 76 -2.65 -11.98 12.82
C ASP A 76 -1.79 -11.77 14.08
N GLU A 77 -0.49 -11.55 13.93
CA GLU A 77 0.42 -11.33 15.07
C GLU A 77 0.07 -10.00 15.75
N TYR A 78 -0.17 -8.95 14.96
CA TYR A 78 -0.55 -7.64 15.50
C TYR A 78 -1.96 -7.64 16.11
N ILE A 79 -2.91 -8.37 15.51
CA ILE A 79 -4.27 -8.53 16.07
C ILE A 79 -4.20 -9.23 17.43
N SER A 80 -3.40 -10.30 17.55
CA SER A 80 -3.19 -10.98 18.82
C SER A 80 -2.49 -10.07 19.84
N GLU A 81 -1.43 -9.35 19.45
CA GLU A 81 -0.70 -8.41 20.31
C GLU A 81 -1.61 -7.31 20.88
N VAL A 82 -2.44 -6.69 20.04
CA VAL A 82 -3.24 -5.51 20.43
C VAL A 82 -4.55 -5.90 21.12
N PHE A 83 -5.21 -6.96 20.66
CA PHE A 83 -6.57 -7.31 21.09
C PHE A 83 -6.64 -8.61 21.90
N GLY A 84 -5.57 -9.41 21.96
CA GLY A 84 -5.59 -10.74 22.57
C GLY A 84 -6.50 -11.71 21.82
N ILE A 85 -6.72 -11.48 20.52
CA ILE A 85 -7.61 -12.30 19.68
C ILE A 85 -6.75 -13.15 18.75
N GLU A 86 -6.94 -14.46 18.85
CA GLU A 86 -6.37 -15.40 17.88
C GLU A 86 -7.26 -15.52 16.65
N VAL A 87 -6.63 -15.39 15.48
CA VAL A 87 -7.28 -15.52 14.17
C VAL A 87 -6.54 -16.56 13.34
N THR A 88 -7.04 -16.85 12.14
CA THR A 88 -6.33 -17.73 11.21
C THR A 88 -4.96 -17.14 10.83
N HIS A 89 -3.93 -17.98 10.80
CA HIS A 89 -2.60 -17.63 10.27
C HIS A 89 -2.47 -17.94 8.77
N GLN A 90 -3.54 -18.44 8.13
CA GLN A 90 -3.52 -18.79 6.72
C GLN A 90 -3.49 -17.54 5.86
N LYS A 91 -2.51 -17.45 4.94
CA LYS A 91 -2.48 -16.42 3.90
C LYS A 91 -3.79 -16.47 3.10
N ASP A 92 -4.40 -15.31 2.87
CA ASP A 92 -5.55 -15.21 1.98
C ASP A 92 -5.17 -15.62 0.54
N PRO A 93 -5.76 -16.69 -0.02
CA PRO A 93 -5.47 -17.14 -1.37
C PRO A 93 -5.94 -16.15 -2.45
N ASN A 94 -6.88 -15.25 -2.12
CA ASN A 94 -7.41 -14.27 -3.07
C ASN A 94 -6.55 -12.99 -3.19
N GLN A 95 -5.54 -12.85 -2.33
CA GLN A 95 -4.64 -11.69 -2.36
C GLN A 95 -3.44 -11.92 -3.27
N ARG A 96 -2.85 -10.80 -3.75
CA ARG A 96 -1.63 -10.76 -4.58
C ARG A 96 -0.56 -11.74 -4.08
N LYS A 97 0.23 -12.32 -4.99
CA LYS A 97 1.26 -13.34 -4.65
C LYS A 97 2.24 -12.88 -3.57
N ALA A 98 2.66 -11.61 -3.63
CA ALA A 98 3.56 -11.00 -2.64
C ALA A 98 2.86 -10.54 -1.33
N CYS A 99 1.52 -10.50 -1.31
CA CYS A 99 0.77 -10.14 -0.11
C CYS A 99 0.92 -11.21 0.97
N ARG A 100 0.93 -10.80 2.23
CA ARG A 100 1.07 -11.68 3.40
C ARG A 100 -0.12 -11.66 4.34
N CYS A 101 -1.17 -10.88 4.03
CA CYS A 101 -2.37 -10.79 4.85
C CYS A 101 -3.00 -12.16 5.07
N VAL A 102 -3.52 -12.35 6.28
CA VAL A 102 -4.36 -13.52 6.58
C VAL A 102 -5.74 -13.37 5.97
N VAL A 103 -6.49 -14.47 5.92
CA VAL A 103 -7.86 -14.52 5.36
C VAL A 103 -8.71 -13.44 6.02
N SER A 104 -9.34 -12.62 5.19
CA SER A 104 -10.27 -11.58 5.62
C SER A 104 -11.39 -11.43 4.60
N LYS A 105 -12.46 -10.73 4.99
CA LYS A 105 -13.56 -10.40 4.11
C LYS A 105 -13.67 -8.89 4.00
N ASP A 106 -13.40 -8.37 2.80
CA ASP A 106 -13.56 -6.96 2.48
C ASP A 106 -15.06 -6.58 2.52
N ILE A 107 -15.38 -5.46 3.17
CA ILE A 107 -16.74 -4.91 3.29
C ILE A 107 -16.98 -3.69 2.36
N GLY A 108 -15.96 -3.31 1.60
CA GLY A 108 -15.97 -2.21 0.66
C GLY A 108 -16.88 -2.46 -0.54
N ARG A 109 -17.35 -1.36 -1.13
CA ARG A 109 -18.23 -1.36 -2.30
C ARG A 109 -17.61 -0.52 -3.40
N TYR A 110 -17.33 -1.14 -4.54
CA TYR A 110 -16.89 -0.43 -5.73
C TYR A 110 -17.94 0.55 -6.24
N ASN A 111 -17.51 1.61 -6.91
CA ASN A 111 -18.36 2.58 -7.61
C ASN A 111 -19.42 3.26 -6.72
N THR A 112 -19.21 3.35 -5.41
CA THR A 112 -20.13 4.03 -4.49
C THR A 112 -19.55 5.31 -3.90
N CYS A 113 -18.28 5.61 -4.17
CA CYS A 113 -17.61 6.80 -3.65
C CYS A 113 -18.05 8.06 -4.42
N LEU A 114 -18.65 9.03 -3.70
CA LEU A 114 -19.16 10.29 -4.26
C LEU A 114 -18.10 11.38 -4.40
N PHE A 115 -16.89 11.17 -3.88
CA PHE A 115 -15.83 12.19 -3.87
C PHE A 115 -15.23 12.47 -5.27
N GLY A 116 -15.37 11.53 -6.22
CA GLY A 116 -14.93 11.74 -7.61
C GLY A 116 -13.42 11.92 -7.80
N CYS A 117 -12.59 11.48 -6.84
CA CYS A 117 -11.13 11.61 -6.86
C CYS A 117 -10.52 10.90 -8.08
N GLN A 118 -9.83 11.59 -9.00
CA GLN A 118 -9.38 11.00 -10.28
C GLN A 118 -8.53 9.72 -10.15
N TYR A 119 -7.77 9.58 -9.05
CA TYR A 119 -6.94 8.40 -8.73
C TYR A 119 -7.72 7.23 -8.11
N CYS A 120 -8.95 7.44 -7.64
CA CYS A 120 -9.68 6.45 -6.84
C CYS A 120 -10.36 5.39 -7.72
N TYR A 121 -10.20 4.12 -7.34
CA TYR A 121 -10.90 3.00 -8.00
C TYR A 121 -12.39 2.94 -7.65
N ALA A 122 -12.81 3.51 -6.53
CA ALA A 122 -14.19 3.46 -6.05
C ALA A 122 -15.10 4.56 -6.62
N ASN A 123 -14.61 5.38 -7.57
CA ASN A 123 -15.41 6.41 -8.22
C ASN A 123 -16.61 5.79 -8.93
N GLY A 124 -17.80 6.02 -8.39
CA GLY A 124 -19.04 5.80 -9.10
C GLY A 124 -19.36 7.02 -9.95
N ARG A 125 -19.59 6.83 -11.24
CA ARG A 125 -20.78 7.47 -11.79
C ARG A 125 -21.93 6.54 -11.40
N PRO A 126 -23.04 7.04 -10.84
CA PRO A 126 -24.28 6.27 -10.88
C PRO A 126 -24.62 5.87 -12.32
#